data_AF-A0A101INX2-F1
#
_entry.id   AF-A0A101INX2-F1
#
_cell.length_a   1.000
_cell.length_b   1.000
_cell.length_c   1.000
_cell.angle_alpha   90.00
_cell.angle_beta   90.00
_cell.angle_gamma   90.00
#
_symmetry.space_group_name_H-M   'P 1'
#
loop_
_entity.id
_entity.type
_entity.pdbx_description
1 polymer ?
#
loop_
_entity_poly.entity_id
_entity_poly.type
_entity_poly.pdbx_seq_one_letter_code
_entity_poly.pdbx_strand_id
1 'polypeptide(L)'
;EALEVVADLIGNNVYKYAILDAQKDVVKGESISVVLSRRPDIMSPLLVQMVSVGEKTGRLDSSLENVVRFYKRETDTFMPLLVYYQEQLLFQCLALKKALKMLESNQA
;
A
#
# COMPACT_ATOMS: atom_id res chain seq x y z
N GLU A 1 16.83 -12.60 9.59
CA GLU A 1 17.37 -11.23 9.68
C GLU A 1 16.65 -10.23 8.76
N ALA A 2 16.66 -10.38 7.43
CA ALA A 2 16.03 -9.39 6.53
C ALA A 2 14.56 -9.06 6.86
N LEU A 3 13.72 -10.07 7.14
CA LEU A 3 12.32 -9.85 7.51
C LEU A 3 12.14 -9.11 8.85
N GLU A 4 13.08 -9.28 9.78
CA GLU A 4 13.06 -8.58 11.08
C GLU A 4 13.31 -7.08 10.90
N VAL A 5 14.33 -6.76 10.10
CA VAL A 5 14.65 -5.37 9.73
C VAL A 5 13.45 -4.72 9.04
N VAL A 6 12.82 -5.42 8.10
CA VAL A 6 11.62 -4.92 7.41
C VAL A 6 10.47 -4.69 8.39
N ALA A 7 10.25 -5.60 9.34
CA ALA A 7 9.20 -5.46 10.35
C ALA A 7 9.40 -4.24 11.27
N ASP A 8 10.65 -3.90 11.58
CA ASP A 8 10.98 -2.73 12.40
C ASP A 8 10.90 -1.40 11.65
N LEU A 9 11.09 -1.42 10.33
CA LEU A 9 10.95 -0.23 9.48
C LEU A 9 9.49 0.12 9.15
N ILE A 10 8.59 -0.85 9.21
CA ILE A 10 7.18 -0.64 8.84
C ILE A 10 6.43 0.04 9.99
N GLY A 11 5.82 1.19 9.70
CA GLY A 11 5.01 1.95 10.67
C GLY A 11 3.62 1.38 10.96
N ASN A 12 3.15 0.39 10.18
CA ASN A 12 1.85 -0.25 10.37
C ASN A 12 1.99 -1.54 11.18
N ASN A 13 1.42 -1.55 12.39
CA ASN A 13 1.48 -2.70 13.30
C ASN A 13 0.89 -3.99 12.70
N VAL A 14 -0.15 -3.91 11.87
CA VAL A 14 -0.76 -5.10 11.24
C VAL A 14 0.25 -5.79 10.32
N TYR A 15 0.96 -5.02 9.49
CA TYR A 15 2.03 -5.55 8.64
C TYR A 15 3.22 -6.03 9.46
N LYS A 16 3.61 -5.29 10.51
CA LYS A 16 4.71 -5.70 11.40
C LYS A 16 4.47 -7.09 11.98
N TYR A 17 3.30 -7.33 12.58
CA TYR A 17 2.99 -8.63 13.17
C TYR A 17 2.92 -9.74 12.12
N ALA A 18 2.36 -9.46 10.94
CA ALA A 18 2.30 -10.43 9.85
C ALA A 18 3.69 -10.83 9.34
N ILE A 19 4.62 -9.89 9.25
CA ILE A 19 5.99 -10.16 8.81
C ILE A 19 6.79 -10.90 9.86
N LEU A 20 6.62 -10.57 11.15
CA LEU A 20 7.24 -11.31 12.25
C LEU A 20 6.71 -12.73 12.37
N ASP A 21 5.42 -12.94 12.14
CA ASP A 21 4.85 -14.29 12.08
C ASP A 21 5.41 -15.05 10.87
N ALA A 22 5.48 -14.39 9.72
CA ALA A 22 6.05 -14.99 8.52
C ALA A 22 7.52 -15.39 8.69
N GLN A 23 8.31 -14.56 9.37
CA GLN A 23 9.71 -14.84 9.69
C GLN A 23 9.85 -16.16 10.46
N LYS A 24 8.99 -16.42 11.46
CA LYS A 24 9.07 -17.64 12.27
C LYS A 24 8.90 -18.90 11.42
N ASP A 25 7.99 -18.87 10.46
CA ASP A 25 7.72 -20.03 9.61
C ASP A 25 8.77 -20.20 8.51
N VAL A 26 9.26 -19.09 7.94
CA VAL A 26 10.37 -19.12 6.97
C VAL A 26 11.65 -19.68 7.61
N VAL A 27 11.94 -19.35 8.88
CA VAL A 27 13.08 -19.92 9.63
C VAL A 27 12.94 -21.44 9.84
N LYS A 28 11.70 -21.96 9.90
CA LYS A 28 11.43 -23.41 9.96
C LYS A 28 11.56 -24.09 8.60
N GLY A 29 11.87 -23.36 7.53
CA GLY A 29 12.04 -23.87 6.18
C GLY A 29 10.78 -23.84 5.33
N GLU A 30 9.71 -23.16 5.77
CA GLU A 30 8.56 -22.95 4.90
C GLU A 30 8.87 -21.94 3.79
N SER A 31 8.21 -22.12 2.65
CA SER A 31 8.32 -21.21 1.51
C SER A 31 7.75 -19.83 1.84
N ILE A 32 8.45 -18.77 1.46
CA ILE A 32 8.04 -17.38 1.71
C ILE A 32 6.68 -17.12 1.05
N SER A 33 6.49 -17.58 -0.19
CA SER A 33 5.22 -17.38 -0.90
C SER A 33 4.05 -18.09 -0.21
N VAL A 34 4.26 -19.28 0.33
CA VAL A 34 3.23 -20.01 1.09
C VAL A 34 2.85 -19.25 2.36
N VAL A 35 3.85 -18.82 3.13
CA VAL A 35 3.63 -18.15 4.40
C VAL A 35 2.90 -16.81 4.20
N LEU A 36 3.32 -16.01 3.21
CA LEU A 36 2.63 -14.75 2.87
C LEU A 36 1.18 -14.99 2.37
N SER A 37 0.92 -16.10 1.69
CA SER A 37 -0.42 -16.43 1.19
C SER A 37 -1.46 -16.69 2.29
N ARG A 38 -1.02 -17.01 3.53
CA ARG A 38 -1.89 -17.23 4.69
C ARG A 38 -2.59 -15.95 5.18
N ARG A 39 -2.13 -14.78 4.74
CA ARG A 39 -2.67 -13.46 5.09
C ARG A 39 -3.19 -12.69 3.87
N PRO A 40 -4.20 -13.23 3.15
CA PRO A 40 -4.73 -12.59 1.93
C PRO A 40 -5.46 -11.27 2.22
N ASP A 41 -5.79 -11.00 3.49
CA ASP A 41 -6.39 -9.75 3.97
C ASP A 41 -5.44 -8.55 3.87
N ILE A 42 -4.13 -8.80 3.82
CA ILE A 42 -3.09 -7.75 3.83
C ILE A 42 -2.00 -7.95 2.76
N MET A 43 -1.75 -9.20 2.35
CA MET A 43 -0.79 -9.55 1.30
C MET A 43 -1.52 -9.68 -0.02
N SER A 44 -1.21 -8.79 -0.95
CA SER A 44 -1.80 -8.81 -2.29
C SER A 44 -1.45 -10.11 -3.04
N PRO A 45 -2.37 -10.68 -3.83
CA PRO A 45 -2.09 -11.84 -4.68
C PRO A 45 -0.88 -11.65 -5.60
N LEU A 46 -0.66 -10.43 -6.09
CA LEU A 46 0.49 -10.11 -6.94
C LEU A 46 1.82 -10.30 -6.21
N LEU A 47 1.92 -9.83 -4.96
CA LEU A 47 3.11 -9.97 -4.14
C LEU A 47 3.42 -11.47 -3.94
N VAL A 48 2.42 -12.25 -3.54
CA VAL A 48 2.56 -13.70 -3.32
C VAL A 48 3.04 -14.40 -4.60
N GLN A 49 2.45 -14.07 -5.75
CA GLN A 49 2.82 -14.68 -7.03
C GLN A 49 4.26 -14.34 -7.44
N MET A 50 4.68 -13.07 -7.33
CA MET A 50 6.03 -12.66 -7.69
C MET A 50 7.08 -13.27 -6.77
N VAL A 51 6.79 -13.34 -5.47
CA VAL A 51 7.65 -14.06 -4.51
C VAL A 51 7.73 -15.54 -4.88
N SER A 52 6.62 -16.20 -5.23
CA SER A 52 6.63 -17.61 -5.63
C SER A 52 7.49 -17.87 -6.87
N VAL A 53 7.40 -16.99 -7.88
CA VAL A 53 8.23 -17.07 -9.08
C VAL A 53 9.70 -16.83 -8.74
N GLY A 54 9.99 -15.81 -7.91
CA GLY A 54 11.36 -15.48 -7.48
C GLY A 54 12.00 -16.62 -6.68
N GLU A 55 11.24 -17.23 -5.78
CA GLU A 55 11.67 -18.34 -4.95
C GLU A 55 11.96 -19.60 -5.78
N LYS A 56 11.08 -19.96 -6.72
CA LYS A 56 11.27 -21.12 -7.63
C LYS A 56 12.44 -20.95 -8.60
N THR A 57 12.72 -19.71 -9.01
CA THR A 57 13.79 -19.42 -9.99
C THR A 57 15.10 -19.01 -9.34
N GLY A 58 15.14 -18.87 -8.02
CA GLY A 58 16.30 -18.34 -7.28
C GLY A 58 16.56 -16.85 -7.55
N ARG A 59 15.57 -16.11 -8.05
CA ARG A 59 15.68 -14.70 -8.47
C ARG A 59 14.80 -13.77 -7.64
N LEU A 60 14.72 -14.03 -6.33
CA LEU A 60 13.83 -13.32 -5.42
C LEU A 60 14.05 -11.80 -5.44
N ASP A 61 15.30 -11.34 -5.46
CA ASP A 61 15.64 -9.92 -5.52
C ASP A 61 14.97 -9.22 -6.72
N SER A 62 15.12 -9.80 -7.92
CA SER A 62 14.54 -9.24 -9.14
C SER A 62 13.00 -9.30 -9.15
N SER A 63 12.41 -10.32 -8.54
CA SER A 63 10.96 -10.42 -8.39
C SER A 63 10.41 -9.38 -7.42
N LEU A 64 11.10 -9.14 -6.29
CA LEU A 64 10.71 -8.10 -5.33
C LEU A 64 10.87 -6.70 -5.94
N GLU A 65 11.91 -6.45 -6.72
CA GLU A 65 12.04 -5.21 -7.49
C GLU A 65 10.87 -5.01 -8.46
N ASN A 66 10.39 -6.07 -9.12
CA ASN A 66 9.21 -6.00 -9.99
C ASN A 66 7.96 -5.59 -9.20
N VAL A 67 7.77 -6.13 -7.99
CA VAL A 67 6.66 -5.75 -7.11
C VAL A 67 6.75 -4.27 -6.73
N VAL A 68 7.95 -3.81 -6.34
CA VAL A 68 8.18 -2.39 -6.01
C VAL A 68 7.87 -1.50 -7.22
N ARG A 69 8.35 -1.86 -8.41
CA ARG A 69 8.07 -1.12 -9.66
C ARG A 69 6.57 -1.06 -9.95
N PHE A 70 5.85 -2.15 -9.73
CA PHE A 70 4.41 -2.21 -9.95
C PHE A 70 3.65 -1.28 -8.98
N TYR A 71 3.86 -1.43 -7.67
CA TYR A 71 3.18 -0.58 -6.67
C TYR A 71 3.55 0.89 -6.80
N LYS A 72 4.82 1.18 -7.15
CA LYS A 72 5.24 2.56 -7.41
C LYS A 72 4.50 3.15 -8.60
N ARG A 73 4.38 2.41 -9.71
CA ARG A 73 3.61 2.85 -10.88
C ARG A 73 2.14 3.09 -10.55
N GLU A 74 1.52 2.20 -9.79
CA GLU A 74 0.13 2.41 -9.33
C GLU A 74 0.04 3.69 -8.50
N THR A 75 0.90 3.85 -7.50
CA THR A 75 0.92 5.05 -6.65
C THR A 75 1.14 6.32 -7.45
N ASP A 76 2.12 6.34 -8.36
CA ASP A 76 2.42 7.49 -9.22
C ASP A 76 1.25 7.85 -10.16
N THR A 77 0.38 6.88 -10.47
CA THR A 77 -0.82 7.10 -11.30
C THR A 77 -2.00 7.61 -10.46
N PHE A 78 -2.23 7.05 -9.28
CA PHE A 78 -3.39 7.37 -8.45
C PHE A 78 -3.19 8.64 -7.62
N MET A 79 -1.97 8.88 -7.12
CA MET A 79 -1.68 10.01 -6.23
C MET A 79 -2.04 11.38 -6.86
N PRO A 80 -1.67 11.69 -8.12
CA PRO A 80 -2.02 12.97 -8.74
C PRO A 80 -3.54 13.15 -8.91
N LEU A 81 -4.26 12.05 -9.18
CA LEU A 81 -5.72 12.09 -9.30
C LEU A 81 -6.38 12.40 -7.95
N LEU A 82 -5.90 11.80 -6.86
CA LEU A 82 -6.39 12.09 -5.51
C LEU A 82 -6.14 13.55 -5.13
N VAL A 83 -4.94 14.08 -5.40
CA VAL A 83 -4.61 15.50 -5.16
C VAL A 83 -5.50 16.41 -6.02
N TYR A 84 -5.69 16.08 -7.29
CA TYR A 84 -6.58 16.83 -8.18
C TYR A 84 -8.01 16.87 -7.63
N TYR A 85 -8.57 15.72 -7.24
CA TYR A 85 -9.93 15.68 -6.67
C TYR A 85 -10.03 16.48 -5.36
N GLN A 86 -9.00 16.44 -4.52
CA GLN A 86 -8.95 17.24 -3.30
C GLN A 86 -9.01 18.75 -3.60
N GLU A 87 -8.21 19.23 -4.56
CA GLU A 87 -8.24 20.65 -4.98
C GLU A 87 -9.59 21.04 -5.57
N GLN A 88 -10.20 20.19 -6.41
CA GLN A 88 -11.53 20.46 -6.97
C GLN A 88 -12.62 20.56 -5.90
N LEU A 89 -12.59 19.68 -4.89
CA LEU A 89 -13.53 19.74 -3.76
C LEU A 89 -13.36 21.05 -2.95
N LEU A 90 -12.12 21.51 -2.74
CA LEU A 90 -11.85 22.77 -2.05
C LEU A 90 -12.47 23.98 -2.79
N PHE A 91 -12.32 24.06 -4.11
CA PHE A 91 -12.93 25.13 -4.91
C PHE A 91 -14.46 25.12 -4.83
N GLN A 92 -15.08 23.94 -4.88
CA GLN A 92 -16.53 23.79 -4.73
C GLN A 92 -17.00 24.25 -3.34
N CYS A 93 -16.31 23.88 -2.27
CA CYS A 93 -16.63 24.30 -0.90
C CYS A 93 -16.51 25.83 -0.72
N LEU A 94 -15.47 26.46 -1.27
CA LEU A 94 -15.29 27.91 -1.20
C LEU A 94 -16.39 28.66 -1.97
N ALA A 95 -16.75 28.17 -3.17
CA ALA A 95 -17.84 28.73 -3.97
C ALA A 95 -19.18 28.64 -3.21
N LEU A 96 -19.48 27.50 -2.61
CA LEU A 96 -20.69 27.28 -1.81
C LEU A 96 -20.74 28.25 -0.61
N LYS A 97 -19.65 28.37 0.14
CA LYS A 97 -19.55 29.30 1.29
C LYS A 97 -19.82 30.75 0.89
N LYS A 98 -19.29 31.19 -0.27
CA LYS A 98 -19.50 32.53 -0.79
C LYS A 98 -20.96 32.76 -1.20
N ALA A 99 -21.58 31.78 -1.86
CA ALA A 99 -22.98 31.85 -2.26
C ALA A 99 -23.92 31.95 -1.05
N LEU A 100 -23.69 31.16 0.00
CA LEU A 100 -24.45 31.22 1.25
C LEU A 100 -24.37 32.61 1.89
N LYS A 101 -23.16 33.17 2.03
CA LYS A 101 -22.99 34.52 2.60
C LYS A 101 -23.70 35.61 1.78
N MET A 102 -23.76 35.45 0.45
CA MET A 102 -24.46 36.38 -0.43
C MET A 102 -25.99 36.31 -0.22
N LEU A 103 -26.54 35.13 0.04
CA LEU A 103 -27.96 34.96 0.35
C LEU A 103 -28.32 35.60 1.70
N GLU A 104 -27.50 35.39 2.73
CA GLU A 104 -27.68 36.02 4.04
C GLU A 104 -27.65 37.56 3.94
N SER A 105 -26.72 38.11 3.16
CA SER A 105 -26.60 39.55 2.95
C SER A 105 -27.71 40.17 2.09
N ASN A 106 -28.44 39.38 1.30
CA ASN A 106 -29.54 39.86 0.46
C ASN A 106 -30.90 39.79 1.18
N GLN A 107 -30.95 39.13 2.35
CA GLN A 107 -32.12 39.10 3.23
C GLN A 107 -32.04 40.12 4.38
N ALA A 108 -30.89 40.77 4.57
CA ALA A 108 -30.66 41.85 5.52
C ALA A 108 -30.74 43.22 4.84
#